data_AF-A0A3M1XT76-F1
#
_entry.id   AF-A0A3M1XT76-F1
#
_cell.length_a   1.000
_cell.length_b   1.000
_cell.length_c   1.000
_cell.angle_alpha   90.00
_cell.angle_beta   90.00
_cell.angle_gamma   90.00
#
_symmetry.space_group_name_H-M   'P 1'
#
loop_
_entity.id
_entity.type
_entity.pdbx_description
1 polymer ?
#
loop_
_entity_poly.entity_id
_entity_poly.type
_entity_poly.pdbx_seq_one_letter_code
_entity_poly.pdbx_strand_id
1 'polypeptide(L)'
;TNATVMVCYDEKLPPYYHRQKVFYRSPRNRERFLNIVRHWRRRVQISALKRYSKALLKKFKEQGLKDETFKKIIRNETLLYQDRYSMVYSIVRGLLCQMIITEVKKARLDPSLGVVHRRHPHALVQDIAYMLDAEVHVQAMQFFRAKTLEPLITSIGVTSEGMHNIALRFENRKMAIYELINQVIDSIIEAIIELEAKAEIKKQRTEKDEKPLSCML
;
A
#
# COMPACT_ATOMS: atom_id res chain seq x y z
N THR A 1 4.79 -14.15 -8.06
CA THR A 1 6.25 -13.92 -8.05
C THR A 1 6.63 -13.34 -6.70
N ASN A 2 7.40 -14.08 -5.91
CA ASN A 2 7.92 -13.62 -4.61
C ASN A 2 9.14 -12.73 -4.89
N ALA A 3 9.00 -11.42 -4.67
CA ALA A 3 10.13 -10.51 -4.71
C ALA A 3 10.94 -10.69 -3.41
N THR A 4 12.18 -11.16 -3.51
CA THR A 4 13.09 -11.29 -2.37
C THR A 4 13.72 -9.94 -2.10
N VAL A 5 13.42 -9.34 -0.95
CA VAL A 5 13.99 -8.07 -0.50
C VAL A 5 15.01 -8.37 0.58
N MET A 6 16.24 -7.87 0.42
CA MET A 6 17.28 -7.99 1.45
C MET A 6 16.97 -6.98 2.57
N VAL A 7 16.67 -7.49 3.76
CA VAL A 7 16.36 -6.68 4.93
C VAL A 7 17.47 -6.89 5.95
N CYS A 8 18.30 -5.86 6.18
CA CYS A 8 19.25 -5.90 7.30
C CYS A 8 18.46 -6.07 8.61
N TYR A 9 18.84 -7.09 9.38
CA TYR A 9 18.24 -7.44 10.67
C TYR A 9 18.62 -6.36 11.68
N ASP A 10 17.62 -5.79 12.35
CA ASP A 10 17.81 -4.87 13.46
C ASP A 10 17.49 -5.65 14.75
N GLU A 11 18.48 -5.80 15.63
CA GLU A 11 18.34 -6.59 16.86
C GLU A 11 17.36 -5.93 17.87
N LYS A 12 17.03 -4.64 17.67
CA LYS A 12 16.12 -3.90 18.54
C LYS A 12 14.73 -3.79 17.91
N LEU A 13 13.69 -4.13 18.68
CA LEU A 13 12.31 -3.94 18.25
C LEU A 13 12.05 -2.45 17.98
N PRO A 14 11.39 -2.10 16.86
CA PRO A 14 11.04 -0.72 16.57
C PRO A 14 10.17 -0.11 17.69
N PRO A 15 10.35 1.17 18.06
CA PRO A 15 9.55 1.83 19.10
C PRO A 15 8.02 1.71 18.93
N TYR A 16 7.52 1.62 17.69
CA TYR A 16 6.10 1.43 17.42
C TYR A 16 5.64 -0.04 17.37
N TYR A 17 6.53 -1.02 17.52
CA TYR A 17 6.17 -2.45 17.44
C TYR A 17 5.01 -2.82 18.36
N HIS A 18 5.09 -2.45 19.64
CA HIS A 18 4.02 -2.71 20.61
C HIS A 18 2.75 -1.90 20.32
N ARG A 19 2.92 -0.71 19.76
CA ARG A 19 1.83 0.22 19.45
C ARG A 19 1.03 -0.24 18.24
N GLN A 20 1.70 -0.71 17.19
CA GLN A 20 1.08 -1.27 15.97
C GLN A 20 0.15 -2.45 16.28
N LYS A 21 0.42 -3.19 17.37
CA LYS A 21 -0.46 -4.29 17.82
C LYS A 21 -1.87 -3.82 18.19
N VAL A 22 -2.09 -2.52 18.39
CA VAL A 22 -3.41 -1.93 18.68
C VAL A 22 -4.47 -2.30 17.64
N PHE A 23 -4.09 -2.45 16.36
CA PHE A 23 -5.01 -2.84 15.29
C PHE A 23 -5.57 -4.27 15.45
N TYR A 24 -4.90 -5.14 16.21
CA TYR A 24 -5.30 -6.53 16.41
C TYR A 24 -6.06 -6.74 17.72
N ARG A 25 -6.10 -5.74 18.61
CA ARG A 25 -6.75 -5.86 19.93
C ARG A 25 -8.26 -6.02 19.87
N SER A 26 -8.90 -5.55 18.80
CA SER A 26 -10.35 -5.71 18.62
C SER A 26 -10.76 -5.70 17.14
N PRO A 27 -11.92 -6.29 16.79
CA PRO A 27 -12.49 -6.18 15.44
C PRO A 27 -12.70 -4.73 15.01
N ARG A 28 -13.08 -3.83 15.94
CA ARG A 28 -13.28 -2.40 15.66
C ARG A 28 -11.97 -1.69 15.28
N ASN A 29 -10.86 -2.02 15.95
CA ASN A 29 -9.55 -1.45 15.64
C ASN A 29 -9.06 -1.95 14.27
N ARG A 30 -9.30 -3.23 13.97
CA ARG A 30 -9.05 -3.78 12.63
C ARG A 30 -9.85 -3.03 11.57
N GLU A 31 -11.14 -2.81 11.83
CA GLU A 31 -12.02 -2.10 10.90
C GLU A 31 -11.55 -0.66 10.66
N ARG A 32 -11.00 0.01 11.68
CA ARG A 32 -10.37 1.33 11.51
C ARG A 32 -9.25 1.30 10.47
N PHE A 33 -8.37 0.30 10.53
CA PHE A 33 -7.32 0.12 9.52
C PHE A 33 -7.90 -0.19 8.13
N LEU A 34 -8.90 -1.07 8.04
CA LEU A 34 -9.54 -1.40 6.76
C LEU A 34 -10.23 -0.19 6.12
N ASN A 35 -10.78 0.73 6.92
CA ASN A 35 -11.29 2.01 6.41
C ASN A 35 -10.18 2.88 5.79
N ILE A 36 -9.00 2.93 6.42
CA ILE A 36 -7.82 3.64 5.88
C ILE A 36 -7.40 3.01 4.54
N VAL A 37 -7.32 1.68 4.47
CA VAL A 37 -7.02 0.96 3.22
C VAL A 37 -8.01 1.34 2.11
N ARG A 38 -9.32 1.28 2.41
CA ARG A 38 -10.37 1.58 1.43
C ARG A 38 -10.33 3.04 0.97
N HIS A 39 -10.08 3.97 1.89
CA HIS A 39 -9.93 5.39 1.59
C HIS A 39 -8.76 5.61 0.62
N TRP A 40 -7.57 5.10 0.98
CA TRP A 40 -6.36 5.30 0.18
C TRP A 40 -6.44 4.63 -1.19
N ARG A 41 -6.94 3.39 -1.28
CA ARG A 41 -7.14 2.72 -2.57
C ARG A 41 -7.99 3.55 -3.52
N ARG A 42 -9.16 4.01 -3.06
CA ARG A 42 -10.06 4.80 -3.90
C ARG A 42 -9.41 6.10 -4.34
N ARG A 43 -8.76 6.82 -3.41
CA ARG A 43 -8.06 8.08 -3.69
C ARG A 43 -7.00 7.90 -4.77
N VAL A 44 -6.16 6.87 -4.63
CA VAL A 44 -5.05 6.60 -5.56
C VAL A 44 -5.56 6.10 -6.90
N GLN A 45 -6.58 5.24 -6.93
CA GLN A 45 -7.24 4.81 -8.18
C GLN A 45 -7.79 5.98 -9.00
N ILE A 46 -8.48 6.92 -8.34
CA ILE A 46 -9.00 8.13 -8.99
C ILE A 46 -7.85 8.97 -9.54
N SER A 47 -6.82 9.24 -8.72
CA SER A 47 -5.67 10.04 -9.12
C SER A 47 -4.92 9.41 -10.31
N ALA A 48 -4.67 8.10 -10.24
CA ALA A 48 -3.96 7.35 -11.25
C ALA A 48 -4.73 7.34 -12.59
N LEU A 49 -6.03 7.02 -12.57
CA LEU A 49 -6.86 7.06 -13.79
C LEU A 49 -7.00 8.46 -14.36
N LYS A 50 -7.13 9.50 -13.51
CA LYS A 50 -7.18 10.90 -13.97
C LYS A 50 -5.97 11.28 -14.82
N ARG A 51 -4.78 10.81 -14.42
CA ARG A 51 -3.53 11.06 -15.15
C ARG A 51 -3.38 10.17 -16.38
N TYR A 52 -3.90 8.94 -16.34
CA TYR A 52 -3.74 7.99 -17.43
C TYR A 52 -4.74 8.20 -18.60
N SER A 53 -6.03 8.41 -18.29
CA SER A 53 -7.08 8.61 -19.27
C SER A 53 -8.35 9.20 -18.64
N LYS A 54 -8.76 10.39 -19.08
CA LYS A 54 -10.03 11.03 -18.67
C LYS A 54 -11.25 10.15 -18.98
N ALA A 55 -11.22 9.41 -20.09
CA ALA A 55 -12.30 8.50 -20.48
C ALA A 55 -12.43 7.31 -19.53
N LEU A 56 -11.31 6.70 -19.12
CA LEU A 56 -11.33 5.61 -18.13
C LEU A 56 -11.75 6.10 -16.75
N LEU A 57 -11.34 7.31 -16.36
CA LEU A 57 -11.83 7.93 -15.13
C LEU A 57 -13.36 8.12 -15.16
N LYS A 58 -13.90 8.61 -16.27
CA LYS A 58 -15.36 8.79 -16.44
C LYS A 58 -16.09 7.45 -16.28
N LYS A 59 -15.63 6.41 -17.00
CA LYS A 59 -16.15 5.04 -16.88
C LYS A 59 -16.08 4.50 -15.45
N PHE A 60 -14.98 4.77 -14.74
CA PHE A 60 -14.81 4.35 -13.35
C PHE A 60 -15.80 5.03 -12.40
N LYS A 61 -16.07 6.33 -12.61
CA LYS A 61 -17.07 7.10 -11.85
C LYS A 61 -18.49 6.59 -12.09
N GLU A 62 -18.85 6.38 -13.35
CA GLU A 62 -20.19 5.89 -13.75
C GLU A 62 -20.50 4.50 -13.18
N GLN A 63 -19.47 3.68 -12.94
CA GLN A 63 -19.59 2.34 -12.37
C GLN A 63 -19.35 2.29 -10.85
N GLY A 64 -19.42 3.44 -10.17
CA GLY A 64 -19.52 3.51 -8.71
C GLY A 64 -18.21 3.40 -7.92
N LEU A 65 -17.05 3.60 -8.54
CA LEU A 65 -15.74 3.69 -7.84
C LEU A 65 -15.40 2.48 -6.95
N LYS A 66 -15.80 1.28 -7.40
CA LYS A 66 -15.54 0.00 -6.71
C LYS A 66 -14.20 -0.60 -7.15
N ASP A 67 -13.57 -1.36 -6.27
CA ASP A 67 -12.26 -1.96 -6.53
C ASP A 67 -12.30 -2.94 -7.72
N GLU A 68 -13.39 -3.70 -7.82
CA GLU A 68 -13.68 -4.66 -8.88
C GLU A 68 -13.82 -3.97 -10.23
N THR A 69 -14.43 -2.79 -10.25
CA THR A 69 -14.54 -1.94 -11.44
C THR A 69 -13.16 -1.51 -11.92
N PHE A 70 -12.29 -1.08 -11.00
CA PHE A 70 -10.92 -0.71 -11.34
C PHE A 70 -10.17 -1.90 -11.94
N LYS A 71 -10.23 -3.08 -11.29
CA LYS A 71 -9.61 -4.32 -11.79
C LYS A 71 -10.11 -4.70 -13.19
N LYS A 72 -11.41 -4.55 -13.45
CA LYS A 72 -12.01 -4.80 -14.77
C LYS A 72 -11.47 -3.85 -15.83
N ILE A 73 -11.31 -2.56 -15.50
CA ILE A 73 -10.69 -1.58 -16.41
C ILE A 73 -9.28 -2.01 -16.75
N ILE A 74 -8.44 -2.31 -15.76
CA ILE A 74 -7.05 -2.73 -15.99
C ILE A 74 -7.00 -3.98 -16.87
N ARG A 75 -7.80 -5.01 -16.55
CA ARG A 75 -7.84 -6.26 -17.34
C ARG A 75 -8.21 -6.02 -18.79
N ASN A 76 -9.16 -5.11 -19.05
CA ASN A 76 -9.57 -4.80 -20.41
C ASN A 76 -8.48 -4.04 -21.18
N GLU A 77 -7.81 -3.07 -20.54
CA GLU A 77 -6.73 -2.31 -21.16
C GLU A 77 -5.51 -3.18 -21.49
N THR A 78 -5.29 -4.24 -20.72
CA THR A 78 -4.09 -5.10 -20.79
C THR A 78 -4.29 -6.44 -21.50
N LEU A 79 -5.51 -6.68 -22.02
CA LEU A 79 -5.95 -7.97 -22.55
C LEU A 79 -4.99 -8.54 -23.61
N LEU A 80 -4.47 -7.70 -24.50
CA LEU A 80 -3.63 -8.12 -25.63
C LEU A 80 -2.18 -8.46 -25.23
N TYR A 81 -1.76 -8.14 -24.02
CA TYR A 81 -0.37 -8.27 -23.59
C TYR A 81 -0.25 -8.75 -22.14
N GLN A 82 -1.17 -9.60 -21.69
CA GLN A 82 -1.34 -9.93 -20.27
C GLN A 82 -0.08 -10.54 -19.61
N ASP A 83 0.62 -11.44 -20.30
CA ASP A 83 1.84 -12.06 -19.75
C ASP A 83 2.98 -11.04 -19.63
N ARG A 84 3.21 -10.28 -20.70
CA ARG A 84 4.18 -9.19 -20.74
C ARG A 84 3.84 -8.10 -19.72
N TYR A 85 2.56 -7.79 -19.56
CA TYR A 85 2.05 -6.86 -18.58
C TYR A 85 2.39 -7.32 -17.16
N SER A 86 2.16 -8.59 -16.85
CA SER A 86 2.47 -9.16 -15.54
C SER A 86 3.95 -9.04 -15.18
N MET A 87 4.84 -9.21 -16.16
CA MET A 87 6.29 -9.01 -15.97
C MET A 87 6.61 -7.55 -15.60
N VAL A 88 6.15 -6.59 -16.41
CA VAL A 88 6.38 -5.16 -16.16
C VAL A 88 5.77 -4.72 -14.84
N TYR A 89 4.53 -5.13 -14.57
CA TYR A 89 3.83 -4.87 -13.31
C TYR A 89 4.63 -5.40 -12.11
N SER A 90 5.16 -6.63 -12.19
CA SER A 90 5.96 -7.22 -11.11
C SER A 90 7.23 -6.41 -10.83
N ILE A 91 7.91 -5.92 -11.86
CA ILE A 91 9.13 -5.10 -11.72
C ILE A 91 8.79 -3.76 -11.06
N VAL A 92 7.78 -3.04 -11.58
CA VAL A 92 7.34 -1.75 -11.02
C VAL A 92 6.86 -1.91 -9.57
N ARG A 93 6.15 -3.01 -9.27
CA ARG A 93 5.71 -3.34 -7.91
C ARG A 93 6.89 -3.60 -6.98
N GLY A 94 7.93 -4.27 -7.48
CA GLY A 94 9.18 -4.47 -6.73
C GLY A 94 9.84 -3.14 -6.35
N LEU A 95 9.97 -2.21 -7.31
CA LEU A 95 10.50 -0.87 -7.05
C LEU A 95 9.67 -0.09 -6.01
N LEU A 96 8.35 -0.14 -6.12
CA LEU A 96 7.44 0.47 -5.14
C LEU A 96 7.63 -0.15 -3.75
N CYS A 97 7.65 -1.48 -3.63
CA CYS A 97 7.86 -2.17 -2.36
C CYS A 97 9.21 -1.80 -1.73
N GLN A 98 10.26 -1.62 -2.53
CA GLN A 98 11.58 -1.18 -2.05
C GLN A 98 11.56 0.25 -1.47
N MET A 99 10.78 1.15 -2.08
CA MET A 99 10.57 2.48 -1.49
C MET A 99 9.77 2.37 -0.19
N ILE A 100 8.66 1.61 -0.18
CA ILE A 100 7.80 1.46 1.00
C ILE A 100 8.58 0.89 2.18
N ILE A 101 9.37 -0.18 1.98
CA ILE A 101 10.14 -0.78 3.08
C ILE A 101 11.14 0.21 3.69
N THR A 102 11.75 1.05 2.85
CA THR A 102 12.69 2.08 3.30
C THR A 102 12.00 3.09 4.20
N GLU A 103 10.83 3.60 3.78
CA GLU A 103 10.09 4.61 4.55
C GLU A 103 9.41 4.02 5.80
N VAL A 104 8.89 2.79 5.74
CA VAL A 104 8.35 2.09 6.91
C VAL A 104 9.42 1.94 8.00
N LYS A 105 10.64 1.58 7.62
CA LYS A 105 11.78 1.49 8.55
C LYS A 105 12.16 2.85 9.13
N LYS A 106 12.24 3.90 8.29
CA LYS A 106 12.52 5.28 8.75
C LYS A 106 11.47 5.78 9.74
N ALA A 107 10.20 5.45 9.49
CA ALA A 107 9.09 5.74 10.39
C ALA A 107 9.06 4.86 11.65
N ARG A 108 10.03 3.95 11.81
CA ARG A 108 10.15 3.04 12.96
C ARG A 108 8.92 2.16 13.16
N LEU A 109 8.24 1.81 12.08
CA LEU A 109 7.17 0.82 12.04
C LEU A 109 7.74 -0.55 11.70
N ASP A 110 7.18 -1.61 12.28
CA ASP A 110 7.51 -2.99 11.92
C ASP A 110 6.91 -3.36 10.54
N PRO A 111 7.75 -3.69 9.53
CA PRO A 111 7.29 -4.08 8.20
C PRO A 111 6.45 -5.37 8.18
N SER A 112 6.57 -6.23 9.18
CA SER A 112 5.89 -7.54 9.27
C SER A 112 4.49 -7.45 9.86
N LEU A 113 4.11 -6.31 10.44
CA LEU A 113 2.81 -6.14 11.11
C LEU A 113 1.75 -5.49 10.20
N GLY A 114 1.23 -6.27 9.25
CA GLY A 114 0.12 -5.88 8.37
C GLY A 114 -1.23 -6.52 8.73
N VAL A 115 -2.30 -5.78 8.51
CA VAL A 115 -3.68 -6.13 8.86
C VAL A 115 -4.41 -6.85 7.71
N VAL A 116 -4.12 -6.49 6.45
CA VAL A 116 -4.71 -7.13 5.26
C VAL A 116 -3.95 -8.41 4.93
N HIS A 117 -2.64 -8.31 4.72
CA HIS A 117 -1.76 -9.44 4.38
C HIS A 117 -1.20 -10.14 5.62
N ARG A 118 -2.08 -10.56 6.54
CA ARG A 118 -1.68 -11.21 7.80
C ARG A 118 -0.75 -12.40 7.53
N ARG A 119 0.22 -12.60 8.42
CA ARG A 119 1.20 -13.70 8.39
C ARG A 119 2.20 -13.64 7.22
N HIS A 120 2.28 -12.52 6.51
CA HIS A 120 3.32 -12.29 5.51
C HIS A 120 4.56 -11.61 6.17
N PRO A 121 5.81 -12.00 5.84
CA PRO A 121 7.03 -11.43 6.46
C PRO A 121 7.16 -9.90 6.31
N HIS A 122 6.53 -9.34 5.28
CA HIS A 122 6.45 -7.90 5.01
C HIS A 122 5.00 -7.43 4.90
N ALA A 123 4.12 -7.92 5.76
CA ALA A 123 2.69 -7.67 5.66
C ALA A 123 2.32 -6.18 5.60
N LEU A 124 2.94 -5.30 6.40
CA LEU A 124 2.64 -3.87 6.35
C LEU A 124 3.06 -3.24 5.02
N VAL A 125 4.21 -3.67 4.49
CA VAL A 125 4.68 -3.24 3.16
C VAL A 125 3.68 -3.67 2.09
N GLN A 126 3.16 -4.90 2.16
CA GLN A 126 2.15 -5.39 1.24
C GLN A 126 0.81 -4.65 1.38
N ASP A 127 0.42 -4.28 2.60
CA ASP A 127 -0.78 -3.48 2.84
C ASP A 127 -0.67 -2.09 2.22
N ILE A 128 0.46 -1.40 2.40
CA ILE A 128 0.71 -0.08 1.78
C ILE A 128 0.83 -0.22 0.26
N ALA A 129 1.54 -1.24 -0.23
CA ALA A 129 1.63 -1.50 -1.67
C ALA A 129 0.25 -1.73 -2.28
N TYR A 130 -0.63 -2.45 -1.57
CA TYR A 130 -2.02 -2.62 -1.94
C TYR A 130 -2.77 -1.27 -1.93
N MET A 131 -2.56 -0.39 -0.96
CA MET A 131 -3.17 0.96 -1.00
C MET A 131 -2.76 1.78 -2.23
N LEU A 132 -1.51 1.63 -2.69
CA LEU A 132 -0.91 2.42 -3.77
C LEU A 132 -0.91 1.72 -5.14
N ASP A 133 -1.45 0.51 -5.23
CA ASP A 133 -1.31 -0.41 -6.37
C ASP A 133 -1.76 0.17 -7.72
N ALA A 134 -2.69 1.13 -7.72
CA ALA A 134 -3.12 1.80 -8.96
C ALA A 134 -1.98 2.58 -9.64
N GLU A 135 -0.98 3.07 -8.89
CA GLU A 135 0.22 3.70 -9.46
C GLU A 135 1.05 2.68 -10.25
N VAL A 136 1.19 1.47 -9.73
CA VAL A 136 1.90 0.36 -10.41
C VAL A 136 1.19 0.02 -11.72
N HIS A 137 -0.14 -0.16 -11.66
CA HIS A 137 -0.92 -0.49 -12.85
C HIS A 137 -0.79 0.58 -13.93
N VAL A 138 -0.88 1.87 -13.58
CA VAL A 138 -0.77 2.96 -14.55
C VAL A 138 0.62 3.05 -15.16
N GLN A 139 1.68 2.93 -14.37
CA GLN A 139 3.05 2.94 -14.91
C GLN A 139 3.29 1.72 -15.83
N ALA A 140 2.81 0.55 -15.44
CA ALA A 140 2.89 -0.65 -16.28
C ALA A 140 2.10 -0.48 -17.59
N MET A 141 0.89 0.06 -17.56
CA MET A 141 0.13 0.32 -18.79
C MET A 141 0.78 1.41 -19.68
N GLN A 142 1.45 2.40 -19.09
CA GLN A 142 2.17 3.44 -19.84
C GLN A 142 3.38 2.89 -20.59
N PHE A 143 4.01 1.82 -20.09
CA PHE A 143 5.07 1.12 -20.81
C PHE A 143 4.57 0.61 -22.18
N PHE A 144 3.36 0.04 -22.21
CA PHE A 144 2.75 -0.50 -23.44
C PHE A 144 2.21 0.54 -24.42
N ARG A 145 2.26 1.84 -24.07
CA ARG A 145 1.93 2.94 -24.99
C ARG A 145 3.13 3.42 -25.82
N ALA A 146 4.31 2.84 -25.66
CA ALA A 146 5.48 3.17 -26.49
C ALA A 146 5.25 2.78 -27.96
N LYS A 147 5.76 3.59 -28.90
CA LYS A 147 5.58 3.36 -30.35
C LYS A 147 6.23 2.06 -30.84
N THR A 148 7.24 1.55 -30.14
CA THR A 148 7.98 0.32 -30.48
C THR A 148 8.18 -0.53 -29.23
N LEU A 149 7.41 -1.63 -29.10
CA LEU A 149 7.44 -2.51 -27.92
C LEU A 149 8.42 -3.67 -28.06
N GLU A 150 8.65 -4.14 -29.29
CA GLU A 150 9.53 -5.28 -29.58
C GLU A 150 10.96 -5.14 -29.05
N PRO A 151 11.64 -3.97 -29.12
CA PRO A 151 12.98 -3.83 -28.53
C PRO A 151 12.97 -3.82 -26.99
N LEU A 152 11.82 -3.54 -26.36
CA LEU A 152 11.73 -3.35 -24.90
C LEU A 152 11.35 -4.62 -24.15
N ILE A 153 10.63 -5.55 -24.78
CA ILE A 153 10.10 -6.72 -24.11
C ILE A 153 9.90 -7.90 -25.06
N THR A 154 10.35 -9.07 -24.63
CA THR A 154 10.22 -10.34 -25.36
C THR A 154 9.18 -11.23 -24.68
N SER A 155 8.97 -12.43 -25.21
CA SER A 155 8.13 -13.45 -24.55
C SER A 155 8.74 -13.98 -23.25
N ILE A 156 10.07 -13.91 -23.10
CA ILE A 156 10.80 -14.49 -21.96
C ILE A 156 11.22 -13.46 -20.91
N GLY A 157 11.16 -12.17 -21.21
CA GLY A 157 11.57 -11.14 -20.26
C GLY A 157 11.60 -9.72 -20.80
N VAL A 158 11.96 -8.79 -19.92
CA VAL A 158 12.22 -7.39 -20.25
C VAL A 158 13.69 -7.24 -20.66
N THR A 159 13.96 -6.55 -21.78
CA THR A 159 15.33 -6.31 -22.26
C THR A 159 16.04 -5.27 -21.39
N SER A 160 17.35 -5.06 -21.59
CA SER A 160 18.09 -3.98 -20.91
C SER A 160 17.50 -2.59 -21.21
N GLU A 161 17.12 -2.34 -22.46
CA GLU A 161 16.45 -1.09 -22.87
C GLU A 161 15.06 -0.97 -22.23
N GLY A 162 14.30 -2.07 -22.18
CA GLY A 162 13.03 -2.12 -21.45
C GLY A 162 13.18 -1.84 -19.96
N MET A 163 14.21 -2.39 -19.31
CA MET A 163 14.51 -2.14 -17.91
C MET A 163 14.88 -0.67 -17.67
N HIS A 164 15.70 -0.09 -18.56
CA HIS A 164 16.02 1.34 -18.52
C HIS A 164 14.75 2.19 -18.67
N ASN A 165 13.86 1.83 -19.60
CA ASN A 165 12.58 2.51 -19.80
C ASN A 165 11.68 2.46 -18.55
N ILE A 166 11.56 1.28 -17.91
CA ILE A 166 10.81 1.10 -16.67
C ILE A 166 11.42 1.95 -15.55
N ALA A 167 12.74 1.88 -15.35
CA ALA A 167 13.44 2.62 -14.32
C ALA A 167 13.27 4.14 -14.49
N LEU A 168 13.45 4.67 -15.71
CA LEU A 168 13.27 6.08 -16.00
C LEU A 168 11.85 6.56 -15.71
N ARG A 169 10.82 5.79 -16.11
CA ARG A 169 9.41 6.11 -15.80
C ARG A 169 9.14 6.12 -14.30
N PHE A 170 9.71 5.18 -13.58
CA PHE A 170 9.57 5.10 -12.12
C PHE A 170 10.25 6.28 -11.43
N GLU A 171 11.50 6.60 -11.81
CA GLU A 171 12.26 7.74 -11.29
C GLU A 171 11.53 9.07 -11.55
N ASN A 172 10.95 9.25 -12.74
CA ASN A 172 10.13 10.44 -13.06
C ASN A 172 8.89 10.61 -12.16
N ARG A 173 8.45 9.54 -11.49
CA ARG A 173 7.31 9.55 -10.56
C ARG A 173 7.71 9.41 -9.10
N LYS A 174 8.99 9.18 -8.82
CA LYS A 174 9.51 8.81 -7.50
C LYS A 174 9.13 9.79 -6.41
N MET A 175 9.27 11.10 -6.63
CA MET A 175 8.89 12.11 -5.63
C MET A 175 7.41 12.07 -5.29
N ALA A 176 6.53 11.96 -6.30
CA ALA A 176 5.09 11.86 -6.07
C ALA A 176 4.70 10.54 -5.37
N ILE A 177 5.39 9.43 -5.67
CA ILE A 177 5.18 8.15 -5.00
C ILE A 177 5.65 8.22 -3.54
N TYR A 178 6.82 8.82 -3.30
CA TYR A 178 7.38 9.04 -1.97
C TYR A 178 6.41 9.85 -1.08
N GLU A 179 5.85 10.94 -1.61
CA GLU A 179 4.84 11.73 -0.89
C GLU A 179 3.58 10.90 -0.57
N LEU A 180 3.11 10.05 -1.49
CA LEU A 180 1.98 9.16 -1.24
C LEU A 180 2.29 8.13 -0.13
N ILE A 181 3.50 7.56 -0.15
CA ILE A 181 3.94 6.61 0.88
C ILE A 181 3.93 7.28 2.25
N ASN A 182 4.51 8.47 2.37
CA ASN A 182 4.57 9.19 3.65
C ASN A 182 3.17 9.54 4.16
N GLN A 183 2.28 10.05 3.31
CA GLN A 183 0.91 10.34 3.74
C GLN A 183 0.14 9.08 4.19
N VAL A 184 0.40 7.92 3.57
CA VAL A 184 -0.17 6.64 4.03
C VAL A 184 0.40 6.26 5.40
N ILE A 185 1.72 6.36 5.58
CA ILE A 185 2.40 6.06 6.84
C ILE A 185 1.88 6.97 7.96
N ASP A 186 1.76 8.28 7.71
CA ASP A 186 1.22 9.25 8.66
C ASP A 186 -0.21 8.88 9.06
N SER A 187 -1.06 8.54 8.09
CA SER A 187 -2.44 8.09 8.38
C SER A 187 -2.48 6.84 9.29
N ILE A 188 -1.51 5.93 9.12
CA ILE A 188 -1.40 4.73 9.96
C ILE A 188 -0.94 5.10 11.37
N ILE A 189 0.06 5.97 11.49
CA ILE A 189 0.59 6.45 12.78
C ILE A 189 -0.48 7.20 13.56
N GLU A 190 -1.20 8.12 12.91
CA GLU A 190 -2.32 8.85 13.51
C GLU A 190 -3.38 7.89 14.06
N ALA A 191 -3.73 6.86 13.30
CA ALA A 191 -4.69 5.85 13.74
C ALA A 191 -4.18 5.01 14.92
N ILE A 192 -2.87 4.72 14.97
CA ILE A 192 -2.25 4.07 16.15
C ILE A 192 -2.43 4.96 17.38
N ILE A 193 -2.03 6.23 17.28
CA ILE A 193 -2.11 7.20 18.39
C ILE A 193 -3.56 7.36 18.88
N GLU A 194 -4.50 7.53 17.95
CA GLU A 194 -5.93 7.66 18.25
C GLU A 194 -6.48 6.44 19.02
N LEU A 195 -6.12 5.24 18.58
CA LEU A 195 -6.61 4.00 19.20
C LEU A 195 -5.94 3.72 20.55
N GLU A 196 -4.67 4.08 20.72
CA GLU A 196 -3.97 3.98 22.01
C GLU A 196 -4.56 4.94 23.04
N ALA A 197 -4.80 6.21 22.66
CA ALA A 197 -5.44 7.18 23.54
C ALA A 197 -6.83 6.70 24.00
N LYS A 198 -7.62 6.14 23.08
CA LYS A 198 -8.94 5.55 23.41
C LYS A 198 -8.82 4.35 24.36
N ALA A 199 -7.80 3.53 24.19
CA ALA A 199 -7.56 2.38 25.08
C ALA A 199 -7.20 2.85 26.50
N GLU A 200 -6.36 3.89 26.61
CA GLU A 200 -5.95 4.46 27.90
C GLU A 200 -7.14 5.10 28.64
N ILE A 201 -7.98 5.88 27.95
CA ILE A 201 -9.20 6.45 28.55
C ILE A 201 -10.13 5.35 29.05
N LYS A 202 -10.27 4.24 28.31
CA LYS A 202 -11.12 3.12 28.73
C LYS A 202 -10.56 2.48 30.01
N LYS A 203 -9.25 2.26 30.09
CA LYS A 203 -8.57 1.68 31.26
C LYS A 203 -8.79 2.54 32.51
N GLN A 204 -8.59 3.85 32.40
CA GLN A 204 -8.80 4.79 33.52
C GLN A 204 -10.25 4.85 34.02
N ARG A 205 -11.24 4.61 33.15
CA ARG A 205 -12.65 4.51 33.56
C ARG A 205 -12.91 3.23 34.33
N THR A 206 -12.44 2.09 33.81
CA THR A 206 -12.59 0.79 34.48
C THR A 206 -11.93 0.78 35.86
N GLU A 207 -10.74 1.37 36.01
CA GLU A 207 -10.05 1.50 37.31
C GLU A 207 -10.75 2.44 38.31
N LYS A 208 -11.52 3.43 37.82
CA LYS A 208 -12.34 4.30 38.68
C LYS A 208 -13.63 3.62 39.11
N ASP A 209 -14.23 2.81 38.24
CA ASP A 209 -15.46 2.06 38.52
C ASP A 209 -15.20 0.83 39.42
N GLU A 210 -13.98 0.27 39.41
CA GLU A 210 -13.53 -0.81 40.30
C GLU A 210 -13.09 -0.32 41.70
N LYS A 211 -13.26 0.96 42.03
CA LYS A 211 -13.19 1.48 43.41
C LYS A 211 -14.60 1.66 44.04
N PRO A 212 -15.36 0.60 44.39
CA PRO A 212 -16.45 0.74 45.35
C PRO A 212 -15.99 0.39 46.78
N LEU A 213 -16.22 1.31 47.71
CA LEU A 213 -16.52 1.07 49.14
C LEU A 213 -15.50 0.30 50.00
N SER A 214 -14.23 0.70 50.02
CA SER A 214 -13.29 0.30 51.11
C SER A 214 -13.21 1.30 52.27
N CYS A 215 -14.02 2.36 52.29
CA CYS A 215 -14.06 3.35 53.38
C CYS A 215 -15.48 3.47 53.95
N MET A 216 -16.06 2.39 54.45
CA MET A 216 -17.19 2.41 55.40
C MET A 216 -17.18 1.15 56.27
N LEU A 217 -16.07 0.89 56.96
CA LEU A 217 -16.01 0.02 58.14
C LEU A 217 -15.13 0.68 59.20
#